data_AF-A0A848FWR6-F1
#
_entry.id   AF-A0A848FWR6-F1
#
_cell.length_a   1.000
_cell.length_b   1.000
_cell.length_c   1.000
_cell.angle_alpha   90.00
_cell.angle_beta   90.00
_cell.angle_gamma   90.00
#
_symmetry.space_group_name_H-M   'P 1'
#
loop_
_entity.id
_entity.type
_entity.pdbx_description
1 polymer ?
#
loop_
_entity_poly.entity_id
_entity_poly.type
_entity_poly.pdbx_seq_one_letter_code
_entity_poly.pdbx_strand_id
1 'polypeptide(L)'
;MQSADASLKRKFNFLLYYTIISSSLFLFFMLSSFNEKDKTLKLDEITVKKMSLIGEDGSLRMVISNETRQHPGRMKGIDLPKRERPSGIIFFNNQGDECGGIIAKVTPEKNATNSGMSFTMDNYHDDQVIQILNDETYENGKAEIQRGLFINEFPLGTDVISRVAKFEEIEKIKDPKEKKEKMDELREKEGSKRRLFVGRKSNNDTGIFLYDSKGKPKMKIYVDKDGSAKIEVIDAEGKAKNIVQ
;
A
#
# COMPACT_ATOMS: atom_id res chain seq x y z
N MET A 1 19.77 81.31 -27.95
CA MET A 1 20.53 80.18 -27.35
C MET A 1 19.95 79.69 -26.01
N GLN A 2 19.57 80.55 -25.06
CA GLN A 2 19.04 80.13 -23.74
C GLN A 2 17.76 79.24 -23.77
N SER A 3 16.85 79.44 -24.73
CA SER A 3 15.60 78.66 -24.82
C SER A 3 15.80 77.22 -25.30
N ALA A 4 16.79 76.97 -26.16
CA ALA A 4 17.15 75.64 -26.65
C ALA A 4 17.79 74.80 -25.54
N ASP A 5 18.60 75.43 -24.68
CA ASP A 5 19.29 74.78 -23.56
C ASP A 5 18.31 74.36 -22.45
N ALA A 6 17.33 75.21 -22.13
CA ALA A 6 16.25 74.87 -21.20
C ALA A 6 15.36 73.70 -21.71
N SER A 7 15.09 73.67 -23.02
CA SER A 7 14.36 72.57 -23.67
C SER A 7 15.14 71.26 -23.64
N LEU A 8 16.45 71.32 -23.90
CA LEU A 8 17.35 70.16 -23.85
C LEU A 8 17.46 69.60 -22.44
N LYS A 9 17.63 70.46 -21.42
CA LYS A 9 17.65 70.07 -20.01
C LYS A 9 16.33 69.43 -19.57
N ARG A 10 15.18 69.92 -20.05
CA ARG A 10 13.87 69.31 -19.76
C ARG A 10 13.73 67.92 -20.38
N LYS A 11 14.17 67.72 -21.62
CA LYS A 11 14.18 66.41 -22.30
C LYS A 11 15.15 65.43 -21.63
N PHE A 12 16.35 65.89 -21.26
CA PHE A 12 17.33 65.11 -20.53
C PHE A 12 16.80 64.66 -19.16
N ASN A 13 16.24 65.58 -18.38
CA ASN A 13 15.62 65.26 -17.10
C ASN A 13 14.47 64.26 -17.27
N PHE A 14 13.62 64.45 -18.28
CA PHE A 14 12.55 63.51 -18.59
C PHE A 14 13.10 62.11 -18.91
N LEU A 15 14.13 62.01 -19.75
CA LEU A 15 14.74 60.72 -20.11
C LEU A 15 15.41 60.07 -18.90
N LEU A 16 16.12 60.86 -18.08
CA LEU A 16 16.74 60.38 -16.84
C LEU A 16 15.70 59.81 -15.87
N TYR A 17 14.61 60.53 -15.63
CA TYR A 17 13.51 60.04 -14.80
C TYR A 17 12.85 58.81 -15.39
N TYR A 18 12.59 58.80 -16.70
CA TYR A 18 12.04 57.66 -17.40
C TYR A 18 12.93 56.41 -17.23
N THR A 19 14.24 56.53 -17.44
CA THR A 19 15.19 55.42 -17.30
C THR A 19 15.25 54.92 -15.86
N ILE A 20 15.33 55.81 -14.87
CA ILE A 20 15.36 55.42 -13.45
C ILE A 20 14.07 54.68 -13.07
N ILE A 21 12.91 55.25 -13.44
CA ILE A 21 11.60 54.66 -13.11
C ILE A 21 11.42 53.32 -13.82
N SER A 22 11.66 53.25 -15.13
CA SER A 22 11.49 52.01 -15.92
C SER A 22 12.45 50.90 -15.47
N SER A 23 13.70 51.24 -15.15
CA SER A 23 14.69 50.27 -14.66
C SER A 23 14.36 49.79 -13.26
N SER A 24 13.86 50.67 -12.39
CA SER A 24 13.40 50.31 -11.05
C SER A 24 12.17 49.39 -11.09
N LEU A 25 11.20 49.70 -11.97
CA LEU A 25 10.04 48.84 -12.24
C LEU A 25 10.46 47.48 -12.77
N PHE A 26 11.38 47.44 -13.76
CA PHE A 26 11.88 46.19 -14.30
C PHE A 26 12.57 45.34 -13.24
N LEU A 27 13.44 45.94 -12.43
CA LEU A 27 14.11 45.26 -11.32
C LEU A 27 13.11 44.74 -10.27
N PHE A 28 12.09 45.53 -9.94
CA PHE A 28 11.02 45.11 -9.04
C PHE A 28 10.23 43.90 -9.56
N PHE A 29 9.86 43.89 -10.85
CA PHE A 29 9.18 42.74 -11.47
C PHE A 29 10.08 41.50 -11.51
N MET A 30 11.36 41.66 -11.85
CA MET A 30 12.36 40.59 -11.81
C MET A 30 12.48 39.97 -10.42
N LEU A 31 12.67 40.79 -9.39
CA LEU A 31 12.84 40.31 -8.00
C LEU A 31 11.55 39.70 -7.43
N SER A 32 10.38 40.18 -7.84
CA SER A 32 9.10 39.62 -7.41
C SER A 32 8.79 38.26 -8.03
N SER A 33 9.36 37.95 -9.20
CA SER A 33 9.12 36.69 -9.92
C SER A 33 9.78 35.47 -9.28
N PHE A 34 10.78 35.66 -8.40
CA PHE A 34 11.48 34.57 -7.72
C PHE A 34 10.85 34.16 -6.39
N ASN A 35 9.75 34.80 -6.00
CA ASN A 35 9.07 34.50 -4.75
C ASN A 35 7.97 33.45 -4.99
N GLU A 36 8.37 32.25 -5.39
CA GLU A 36 7.44 31.12 -5.48
C GLU A 36 7.15 30.62 -4.06
N LYS A 37 6.23 31.29 -3.38
CA LYS A 37 5.69 30.79 -2.11
C LYS A 37 4.99 29.46 -2.38
N ASP A 38 5.12 28.52 -1.45
CA ASP A 38 4.38 27.26 -1.47
C ASP A 38 2.91 27.53 -1.82
N LYS A 39 2.47 27.02 -2.96
CA LYS A 39 1.10 27.21 -3.46
C LYS A 39 0.18 26.37 -2.59
N THR A 40 -0.36 26.98 -1.54
CA THR A 40 -1.40 26.35 -0.72
C THR A 40 -2.73 26.40 -1.46
N LEU A 41 -3.27 25.23 -1.80
CA LEU A 41 -4.59 25.09 -2.41
C LEU A 41 -5.63 24.86 -1.31
N LYS A 42 -6.66 25.72 -1.24
CA LYS A 42 -7.81 25.55 -0.36
C LYS A 42 -9.03 25.19 -1.21
N LEU A 43 -9.64 24.05 -0.92
CA LEU A 43 -10.83 23.53 -1.58
C LEU A 43 -11.80 23.04 -0.50
N ASP A 44 -13.10 23.21 -0.73
CA ASP A 44 -14.12 22.58 0.11
C ASP A 44 -14.30 21.09 -0.24
N GLU A 45 -14.17 20.75 -1.53
CA GLU A 45 -14.31 19.39 -2.05
C GLU A 45 -13.39 19.13 -3.26
N ILE A 46 -12.93 17.88 -3.41
CA ILE A 46 -12.20 17.42 -4.59
C ILE A 46 -12.77 16.08 -5.10
N THR A 47 -13.21 16.06 -6.36
CA THR A 47 -13.61 14.84 -7.07
C THR A 47 -12.58 14.51 -8.14
N VAL A 48 -11.80 13.45 -7.94
CA VAL A 48 -10.72 13.02 -8.85
C VAL A 48 -10.68 11.51 -9.00
N LYS A 49 -10.12 11.03 -10.12
CA LYS A 49 -9.93 9.59 -10.35
C LYS A 49 -8.66 9.02 -9.67
N LYS A 50 -7.68 9.90 -9.43
CA LYS A 50 -6.39 9.57 -8.80
C LYS A 50 -5.78 10.82 -8.17
N MET A 51 -5.16 10.65 -7.02
CA MET A 51 -4.31 11.62 -6.34
C MET A 51 -2.98 10.93 -6.01
N SER A 52 -1.87 11.64 -6.23
CA SER A 52 -0.52 11.16 -5.89
C SER A 52 0.15 12.16 -4.96
N LEU A 53 0.65 11.68 -3.82
CA LEU A 53 1.58 12.40 -2.96
C LEU A 53 3.00 12.03 -3.40
N ILE A 54 3.81 13.05 -3.69
CA ILE A 54 5.22 12.92 -4.05
C ILE A 54 6.10 13.61 -3.01
N GLY A 55 7.32 13.13 -2.84
CA GLY A 55 8.35 13.83 -2.09
C GLY A 55 9.02 14.92 -2.93
N GLU A 56 9.84 15.76 -2.29
CA GLU A 56 10.66 16.79 -2.95
C GLU A 56 11.67 16.19 -3.95
N ASP A 57 12.04 14.92 -3.77
CA ASP A 57 12.88 14.14 -4.67
C ASP A 57 12.11 13.57 -5.89
N GLY A 58 10.80 13.85 -5.99
CA GLY A 58 9.91 13.36 -7.05
C GLY A 58 9.44 11.92 -6.86
N SER A 59 9.86 11.22 -5.81
CA SER A 59 9.43 9.84 -5.54
C SER A 59 8.03 9.78 -4.94
N LEU A 60 7.31 8.68 -5.16
CA LEU A 60 5.95 8.50 -4.63
C LEU A 60 5.99 8.27 -3.11
N ARG A 61 4.95 8.75 -2.42
CA ARG A 61 4.71 8.53 -0.98
C ARG A 61 3.35 7.92 -0.71
N MET A 62 2.34 8.31 -1.50
CA MET A 62 0.99 7.77 -1.40
C MET A 62 0.26 7.91 -2.73
N VAL A 63 -0.55 6.93 -3.10
CA VAL A 63 -1.46 7.01 -4.25
C VAL A 63 -2.87 6.63 -3.80
N ILE A 64 -3.83 7.53 -3.97
CA ILE A 64 -5.27 7.26 -3.80
C ILE A 64 -5.88 7.16 -5.19
N SER A 65 -6.52 6.05 -5.55
CA SER A 65 -7.09 5.93 -6.90
C SER A 65 -8.18 4.86 -7.02
N ASN A 66 -8.93 4.96 -8.12
CA ASN A 66 -9.82 3.89 -8.57
C ASN A 66 -9.04 2.68 -9.14
N GLU A 67 -9.74 1.56 -9.30
CA GLU A 67 -9.20 0.27 -9.77
C GLU A 67 -8.52 0.35 -11.16
N THR A 68 -8.98 1.25 -12.04
CA THR A 68 -8.42 1.41 -13.39
C THR A 68 -7.15 2.28 -13.44
N ARG A 69 -6.86 3.05 -12.39
CA ARG A 69 -5.69 3.95 -12.30
C ARG A 69 -4.73 3.61 -11.16
N GLN A 70 -4.97 2.48 -10.50
CA GLN A 70 -4.16 2.02 -9.39
C GLN A 70 -2.71 1.79 -9.78
N HIS A 71 -1.80 2.12 -8.87
CA HIS A 71 -0.38 1.88 -9.07
C HIS A 71 -0.12 0.36 -9.12
N PRO A 72 0.64 -0.17 -10.10
CA PRO A 72 0.89 -1.62 -10.19
C PRO A 72 1.67 -2.15 -8.98
N GLY A 73 2.48 -1.26 -8.41
CA GLY A 73 3.40 -1.47 -7.30
C GLY A 73 4.81 -1.09 -7.72
N ARG A 74 5.67 -0.77 -6.74
CA ARG A 74 7.08 -0.45 -6.99
C ARG A 74 7.94 -1.18 -5.99
N MET A 75 9.04 -1.76 -6.46
CA MET A 75 9.97 -2.48 -5.62
C MET A 75 11.41 -2.29 -6.13
N LYS A 76 12.34 -1.96 -5.24
CA LYS A 76 13.73 -1.62 -5.59
C LYS A 76 13.82 -0.55 -6.68
N GLY A 77 12.92 0.44 -6.63
CA GLY A 77 12.83 1.53 -7.62
C GLY A 77 12.21 1.14 -8.97
N ILE A 78 11.79 -0.10 -9.17
CA ILE A 78 11.22 -0.61 -10.43
C ILE A 78 9.71 -0.77 -10.30
N ASP A 79 8.96 -0.17 -11.22
CA ASP A 79 7.52 -0.41 -11.32
C ASP A 79 7.22 -1.83 -11.79
N LEU A 80 6.32 -2.49 -11.07
CA LEU A 80 5.83 -3.80 -11.44
C LEU A 80 4.98 -3.71 -12.73
N PRO A 81 4.85 -4.81 -13.49
CA PRO A 81 3.95 -4.86 -14.63
C PRO A 81 2.51 -4.47 -14.24
N LYS A 82 1.79 -3.88 -15.21
CA LYS A 82 0.39 -3.51 -15.01
C LYS A 82 -0.44 -4.75 -14.63
N ARG A 83 -1.19 -4.65 -13.55
CA ARG A 83 -2.08 -5.70 -13.03
C ARG A 83 -3.39 -5.13 -12.53
N GLU A 84 -4.42 -5.96 -12.46
CA GLU A 84 -5.69 -5.57 -11.85
C GLU A 84 -5.51 -5.47 -10.34
N ARG A 85 -5.94 -4.34 -9.76
CA ARG A 85 -5.94 -4.11 -8.31
C ARG A 85 -7.21 -3.36 -7.92
N PRO A 86 -7.73 -3.56 -6.70
CA PRO A 86 -8.86 -2.78 -6.23
C PRO A 86 -8.54 -1.29 -6.10
N SER A 87 -9.60 -0.48 -6.00
CA SER A 87 -9.46 0.91 -5.59
C SER A 87 -8.96 1.00 -4.14
N GLY A 88 -8.32 2.11 -3.83
CA GLY A 88 -7.77 2.32 -2.49
C GLY A 88 -6.56 3.23 -2.45
N ILE A 89 -5.83 3.12 -1.34
CA ILE A 89 -4.62 3.88 -1.00
C ILE A 89 -3.42 2.93 -1.01
N ILE A 90 -2.37 3.26 -1.74
CA ILE A 90 -1.09 2.56 -1.71
C ILE A 90 -0.04 3.47 -1.08
N PHE A 91 0.73 2.95 -0.14
CA PHE A 91 1.79 3.67 0.55
C PHE A 91 3.16 3.31 -0.01
N PHE A 92 4.06 4.30 -0.03
CA PHE A 92 5.43 4.13 -0.49
C PHE A 92 6.39 4.67 0.56
N ASN A 93 7.48 3.94 0.80
CA ASN A 93 8.54 4.35 1.74
C ASN A 93 9.36 5.52 1.18
N ASN A 94 10.39 5.96 1.92
CA ASN A 94 11.26 7.07 1.51
C ASN A 94 12.14 6.77 0.28
N GLN A 95 12.28 5.50 -0.12
CA GLN A 95 12.93 5.07 -1.36
C GLN A 95 11.94 5.02 -2.54
N GLY A 96 10.66 5.26 -2.28
CA GLY A 96 9.59 5.20 -3.26
C GLY A 96 9.07 3.79 -3.52
N ASP A 97 9.43 2.79 -2.72
CA ASP A 97 8.94 1.41 -2.86
C ASP A 97 7.63 1.20 -2.09
N GLU A 98 6.72 0.40 -2.66
CA GLU A 98 5.43 0.02 -2.04
C GLU A 98 5.70 -0.67 -0.69
N CYS A 99 5.00 -0.23 0.36
CA CYS A 99 5.16 -0.75 1.71
C CYS A 99 3.82 -1.09 2.38
N GLY A 100 2.79 -1.34 1.56
CA GLY A 100 1.44 -1.66 2.00
C GLY A 100 0.36 -0.75 1.42
N GLY A 101 -0.87 -0.95 1.86
CA GLY A 101 -2.01 -0.19 1.35
C GLY A 101 -3.31 -0.48 2.07
N ILE A 102 -4.32 0.33 1.76
CA ILE A 102 -5.71 0.13 2.14
C ILE A 102 -6.49 -0.10 0.86
N ILE A 103 -7.09 -1.28 0.71
CA ILE A 103 -7.87 -1.65 -0.47
C ILE A 103 -9.26 -2.12 -0.06
N ALA A 104 -10.24 -1.87 -0.92
CA ALA A 104 -11.58 -2.39 -0.78
C ALA A 104 -12.06 -2.92 -2.14
N LYS A 105 -12.70 -4.09 -2.14
CA LYS A 105 -13.23 -4.71 -3.35
C LYS A 105 -14.56 -5.39 -3.04
N VAL A 106 -15.50 -5.26 -3.96
CA VAL A 106 -16.63 -6.18 -4.07
C VAL A 106 -16.50 -6.91 -5.40
N THR A 107 -16.56 -8.24 -5.36
CA THR A 107 -16.59 -9.09 -6.54
C THR A 107 -17.94 -9.81 -6.56
N PRO A 108 -18.88 -9.39 -7.42
CA PRO A 108 -20.11 -10.14 -7.62
C PRO A 108 -19.81 -11.40 -8.43
N GLU A 109 -20.38 -12.52 -8.00
CA GLU A 109 -20.41 -13.78 -8.73
C GLU A 109 -21.87 -14.19 -8.99
N LYS A 110 -22.09 -15.21 -9.81
CA LYS A 110 -23.44 -15.59 -10.29
C LYS A 110 -24.47 -15.81 -9.16
N ASN A 111 -24.04 -16.42 -8.05
CA ASN A 111 -24.86 -16.71 -6.86
C ASN A 111 -24.17 -16.32 -5.55
N ALA A 112 -23.04 -15.62 -5.63
CA ALA A 112 -22.23 -15.24 -4.49
C ALA A 112 -21.80 -13.77 -4.58
N THR A 113 -21.49 -13.17 -3.46
CA THR A 113 -20.87 -11.84 -3.38
C THR A 113 -19.73 -11.91 -2.39
N ASN A 114 -18.52 -11.63 -2.88
CA ASN A 114 -17.36 -11.42 -2.02
C ASN A 114 -17.17 -9.91 -1.80
N SER A 115 -17.09 -9.49 -0.53
CA SER A 115 -16.81 -8.13 -0.11
C SER A 115 -15.63 -8.16 0.84
N GLY A 116 -14.57 -7.43 0.49
CA GLY A 116 -13.32 -7.43 1.22
C GLY A 116 -12.77 -6.04 1.42
N MET A 117 -12.23 -5.79 2.62
CA MET A 117 -11.37 -4.65 2.90
C MET A 117 -10.09 -5.13 3.59
N SER A 118 -8.95 -4.61 3.14
CA SER A 118 -7.66 -4.96 3.72
C SER A 118 -6.80 -3.72 3.93
N PHE A 119 -6.21 -3.62 5.12
CA PHE A 119 -5.12 -2.71 5.43
C PHE A 119 -3.86 -3.53 5.69
N THR A 120 -2.84 -3.34 4.86
CA THR A 120 -1.60 -4.12 4.88
C THR A 120 -0.39 -3.27 5.20
N MET A 121 0.58 -3.88 5.86
CA MET A 121 1.95 -3.42 5.95
C MET A 121 2.86 -4.52 5.42
N ASP A 122 3.70 -4.15 4.47
CA ASP A 122 4.57 -5.08 3.77
C ASP A 122 5.92 -5.15 4.49
N ASN A 123 6.60 -6.29 4.35
CA ASN A 123 7.98 -6.39 4.82
C ASN A 123 8.89 -5.53 3.93
N TYR A 124 10.06 -5.15 4.44
CA TYR A 124 11.02 -4.46 3.58
C TYR A 124 11.48 -5.35 2.43
N HIS A 125 11.19 -4.94 1.20
CA HIS A 125 11.38 -5.71 -0.03
C HIS A 125 10.62 -7.05 -0.12
N ASP A 126 9.62 -7.28 0.72
CA ASP A 126 8.79 -8.46 0.63
C ASP A 126 7.30 -8.10 0.82
N ASP A 127 6.44 -9.10 0.75
CA ASP A 127 4.99 -8.89 0.83
C ASP A 127 4.49 -8.74 2.29
N GLN A 128 3.18 -8.82 2.48
CA GLN A 128 2.47 -8.49 3.72
C GLN A 128 2.92 -9.28 4.96
N VAL A 129 3.33 -8.55 6.01
CA VAL A 129 3.65 -9.10 7.34
C VAL A 129 2.63 -8.72 8.40
N ILE A 130 1.96 -7.58 8.27
CA ILE A 130 0.84 -7.20 9.15
C ILE A 130 -0.36 -6.89 8.27
N GLN A 131 -1.53 -7.41 8.66
CA GLN A 131 -2.77 -7.17 7.94
C GLN A 131 -3.95 -7.06 8.89
N ILE A 132 -4.78 -6.04 8.71
CA ILE A 132 -6.15 -5.99 9.21
C ILE A 132 -7.05 -6.34 8.04
N LEU A 133 -7.86 -7.37 8.20
CA LEU A 133 -8.74 -7.90 7.15
C LEU A 133 -10.18 -7.94 7.63
N ASN A 134 -11.09 -7.61 6.72
CA ASN A 134 -12.48 -8.01 6.79
C ASN A 134 -12.85 -8.61 5.43
N ASP A 135 -13.09 -9.91 5.41
CA ASP A 135 -13.44 -10.69 4.22
C ASP A 135 -14.77 -11.40 4.46
N GLU A 136 -15.72 -11.15 3.57
CA GLU A 136 -17.11 -11.57 3.70
C GLU A 136 -17.58 -12.16 2.37
N THR A 137 -17.89 -13.45 2.38
CA THR A 137 -18.49 -14.16 1.25
C THR A 137 -19.92 -14.54 1.60
N TYR A 138 -20.87 -14.07 0.80
CA TYR A 138 -22.28 -14.43 0.92
C TYR A 138 -22.67 -15.28 -0.27
N GLU A 139 -23.10 -16.52 -0.04
CA GLU A 139 -23.51 -17.44 -1.10
C GLU A 139 -24.72 -18.26 -0.63
N ASN A 140 -25.78 -18.31 -1.45
CA ASN A 140 -26.97 -19.13 -1.19
C ASN A 140 -27.58 -18.94 0.21
N GLY A 141 -27.58 -17.71 0.74
CA GLY A 141 -28.10 -17.38 2.08
C GLY A 141 -27.18 -17.76 3.24
N LYS A 142 -25.97 -18.27 2.96
CA LYS A 142 -24.91 -18.53 3.94
C LYS A 142 -23.85 -17.45 3.86
N ALA A 143 -23.25 -17.14 5.01
CA ALA A 143 -22.14 -16.19 5.10
C ALA A 143 -20.89 -16.92 5.62
N GLU A 144 -19.80 -16.85 4.86
CA GLU A 144 -18.46 -17.20 5.31
C GLU A 144 -17.69 -15.91 5.56
N ILE A 145 -17.26 -15.70 6.80
CA ILE A 145 -16.67 -14.42 7.21
C ILE A 145 -15.37 -14.68 7.95
N GLN A 146 -14.30 -14.02 7.52
CA GLN A 146 -13.04 -13.93 8.26
C GLN A 146 -12.71 -12.46 8.50
N ARG A 147 -12.44 -12.10 9.76
CA ARG A 147 -12.01 -10.74 10.09
C ARG A 147 -11.09 -10.70 11.27
N GLY A 148 -10.06 -9.87 11.21
CA GLY A 148 -9.09 -9.76 12.30
C GLY A 148 -7.74 -9.21 11.89
N LEU A 149 -6.81 -9.29 12.84
CA LEU A 149 -5.40 -8.95 12.70
C LEU A 149 -4.59 -10.21 12.41
N PHE A 150 -3.76 -10.15 11.39
CA PHE A 150 -2.78 -11.17 11.02
C PHE A 150 -1.38 -10.61 11.20
N ILE A 151 -0.49 -11.41 11.80
CA ILE A 151 0.95 -11.17 11.79
C ILE A 151 1.62 -12.39 11.18
N ASN A 152 2.35 -12.16 10.10
CA ASN A 152 3.14 -13.15 9.39
C ASN A 152 4.62 -12.74 9.42
N GLU A 153 5.48 -13.70 9.09
CA GLU A 153 6.92 -13.52 9.03
C GLU A 153 7.45 -14.23 7.77
N PHE A 154 8.29 -13.56 6.99
CA PHE A 154 8.97 -14.18 5.86
C PHE A 154 10.34 -14.71 6.30
N PRO A 155 10.81 -15.82 5.71
CA PRO A 155 12.18 -16.28 5.87
C PRO A 155 13.20 -15.22 5.43
N LEU A 156 14.35 -15.18 6.11
CA LEU A 156 15.46 -14.28 5.74
C LEU A 156 16.16 -14.75 4.46
N GLY A 157 16.72 -13.79 3.71
CA GLY A 157 17.54 -14.06 2.53
C GLY A 157 16.74 -14.26 1.23
N THR A 158 15.44 -14.00 1.26
CA THR A 158 14.56 -13.98 0.08
C THR A 158 13.85 -12.64 -0.02
N ASP A 159 13.39 -12.30 -1.23
CA ASP A 159 12.55 -11.13 -1.47
C ASP A 159 11.44 -11.47 -2.47
N VAL A 160 10.40 -10.62 -2.52
CA VAL A 160 9.21 -10.89 -3.34
C VAL A 160 9.56 -11.04 -4.82
N ILE A 161 10.51 -10.25 -5.34
CA ILE A 161 10.90 -10.29 -6.76
C ILE A 161 11.54 -11.63 -7.10
N SER A 162 12.53 -12.05 -6.30
CA SER A 162 13.24 -13.32 -6.50
C SER A 162 12.30 -14.52 -6.44
N ARG A 163 11.28 -14.44 -5.56
CA ARG A 163 10.31 -15.51 -5.35
C ARG A 163 9.25 -15.56 -6.44
N VAL A 164 8.78 -14.42 -6.94
CA VAL A 164 7.90 -14.35 -8.11
C VAL A 164 8.57 -14.98 -9.33
N ALA A 165 9.84 -14.67 -9.58
CA ALA A 165 10.59 -15.30 -10.68
C ALA A 165 10.66 -16.83 -10.54
N LYS A 166 10.90 -17.35 -9.33
CA LYS A 166 10.87 -18.80 -9.07
C LYS A 166 9.48 -19.40 -9.30
N PHE A 167 8.41 -18.72 -8.88
CA PHE A 167 7.05 -19.16 -9.14
C PHE A 167 6.75 -19.22 -10.64
N GLU A 168 7.14 -18.21 -11.41
CA GLU A 168 6.96 -18.18 -12.87
C GLU A 168 7.70 -19.33 -13.57
N GLU A 169 8.90 -19.70 -13.13
CA GLU A 169 9.61 -20.88 -13.66
C GLU A 169 8.90 -22.19 -13.31
N ILE A 170 8.36 -22.32 -12.09
CA ILE A 170 7.59 -23.51 -11.69
C ILE A 170 6.28 -23.62 -12.48
N GLU A 171 5.63 -22.49 -12.79
CA GLU A 171 4.40 -22.46 -13.58
C GLU A 171 4.57 -23.00 -15.01
N LYS A 172 5.78 -22.99 -15.56
CA LYS A 172 6.11 -23.55 -16.89
C LYS A 172 6.22 -25.08 -16.90
N ILE A 173 6.26 -25.73 -15.73
CA ILE A 173 6.35 -27.19 -15.62
C ILE A 173 5.04 -27.82 -16.10
N LYS A 174 5.15 -28.76 -17.05
CA LYS A 174 3.99 -29.42 -17.67
C LYS A 174 3.37 -30.50 -16.80
N ASP A 175 4.19 -31.25 -16.05
CA ASP A 175 3.69 -32.29 -15.15
C ASP A 175 3.02 -31.65 -13.92
N PRO A 176 1.70 -31.83 -13.71
CA PRO A 176 1.00 -31.26 -12.57
C PRO A 176 1.53 -31.75 -11.22
N LYS A 177 2.04 -32.99 -11.14
CA LYS A 177 2.56 -33.54 -9.88
C LYS A 177 3.89 -32.88 -9.52
N GLU A 178 4.84 -32.87 -10.45
CA GLU A 178 6.14 -32.20 -10.27
C GLU A 178 5.96 -30.70 -9.98
N LYS A 179 5.07 -30.04 -10.73
CA LYS A 179 4.74 -28.62 -10.51
C LYS A 179 4.26 -28.38 -9.09
N LYS A 180 3.32 -29.20 -8.62
CA LYS A 180 2.77 -29.08 -7.25
C LYS A 180 3.85 -29.32 -6.20
N GLU A 181 4.66 -30.37 -6.36
CA GLU A 181 5.74 -30.69 -5.41
C GLU A 181 6.74 -29.54 -5.28
N LYS A 182 7.21 -28.96 -6.40
CA LYS A 182 8.11 -27.80 -6.40
C LYS A 182 7.46 -26.54 -5.85
N MET A 183 6.18 -26.32 -6.14
CA MET A 183 5.40 -25.20 -5.60
C MET A 183 5.29 -25.30 -4.08
N ASP A 184 5.00 -26.49 -3.56
CA ASP A 184 4.86 -26.74 -2.13
C ASP A 184 6.23 -26.61 -1.43
N GLU A 185 7.31 -27.14 -2.01
CA GLU A 185 8.68 -26.98 -1.49
C GLU A 185 9.08 -25.50 -1.40
N LEU A 186 8.83 -24.72 -2.46
CA LEU A 186 9.14 -23.30 -2.47
C LEU A 186 8.33 -22.51 -1.43
N ARG A 187 7.03 -22.82 -1.26
CA ARG A 187 6.18 -22.22 -0.22
C ARG A 187 6.61 -22.62 1.17
N GLU A 188 7.06 -23.85 1.36
CA GLU A 188 7.58 -24.30 2.64
C GLU A 188 8.86 -23.54 3.01
N LYS A 189 9.77 -23.39 2.05
CA LYS A 189 11.09 -22.77 2.26
C LYS A 189 11.05 -21.25 2.33
N GLU A 190 10.27 -20.60 1.47
CA GLU A 190 10.32 -19.15 1.23
C GLU A 190 8.97 -18.45 1.47
N GLY A 191 7.88 -19.18 1.70
CA GLY A 191 6.55 -18.60 1.97
C GLY A 191 6.44 -17.98 3.36
N SER A 192 5.53 -17.02 3.53
CA SER A 192 5.25 -16.45 4.84
C SER A 192 4.72 -17.49 5.82
N LYS A 193 5.12 -17.34 7.08
CA LYS A 193 4.65 -18.14 8.21
C LYS A 193 3.82 -17.26 9.12
N ARG A 194 2.57 -17.66 9.35
CA ARG A 194 1.72 -16.97 10.33
C ARG A 194 2.32 -17.13 11.72
N ARG A 195 2.36 -16.05 12.49
CA ARG A 195 2.82 -16.03 13.89
C ARG A 195 1.68 -15.75 14.87
N LEU A 196 0.76 -14.88 14.47
CA LEU A 196 -0.41 -14.50 15.25
C LEU A 196 -1.63 -14.31 14.34
N PHE A 197 -2.78 -14.74 14.82
CA PHE A 197 -4.08 -14.27 14.36
C PHE A 197 -4.96 -13.89 15.55
N VAL A 198 -5.60 -12.73 15.48
CA VAL A 198 -6.60 -12.27 16.44
C VAL A 198 -7.86 -11.86 15.69
N GLY A 199 -8.96 -12.58 15.93
CA GLY A 199 -10.23 -12.27 15.28
C GLY A 199 -11.12 -13.49 15.10
N ARG A 200 -12.06 -13.39 14.16
CA ARG A 200 -13.01 -14.44 13.79
C ARG A 200 -12.53 -15.15 12.53
N LYS A 201 -12.41 -16.48 12.61
CA LYS A 201 -12.17 -17.36 11.46
C LYS A 201 -13.49 -17.69 10.74
N SER A 202 -13.38 -18.19 9.51
CA SER A 202 -14.52 -18.65 8.70
C SER A 202 -15.33 -19.77 9.35
N ASN A 203 -14.71 -20.59 10.20
CA ASN A 203 -15.40 -21.64 10.97
C ASN A 203 -16.12 -21.13 12.24
N ASN A 204 -16.28 -19.81 12.39
CA ASN A 204 -16.88 -19.10 13.53
C ASN A 204 -16.10 -19.12 14.85
N ASP A 205 -14.93 -19.74 14.92
CA ASP A 205 -14.07 -19.58 16.09
C ASP A 205 -13.58 -18.14 16.17
N THR A 206 -13.69 -17.53 17.35
CA THR A 206 -13.24 -16.16 17.61
C THR A 206 -12.26 -16.13 18.76
N GLY A 207 -11.07 -15.58 18.54
CA GLY A 207 -10.05 -15.52 19.59
C GLY A 207 -8.65 -15.22 19.10
N ILE A 208 -7.67 -15.72 19.83
CA ILE A 208 -6.24 -15.54 19.65
C ILE A 208 -5.62 -16.90 19.29
N PHE A 209 -4.85 -16.92 18.20
CA PHE A 209 -4.23 -18.12 17.66
C PHE A 209 -2.74 -17.86 17.47
N LEU A 210 -1.90 -18.65 18.14
CA LEU A 210 -0.45 -18.51 18.17
C LEU A 210 0.20 -19.66 17.39
N TYR A 211 1.25 -19.33 16.65
CA TYR A 211 1.90 -20.23 15.71
C TYR A 211 3.43 -20.23 15.90
N ASP A 212 4.06 -21.39 15.70
CA ASP A 212 5.52 -21.52 15.72
C ASP A 212 6.20 -20.89 14.49
N SER A 213 7.53 -20.97 14.44
CA SER A 213 8.34 -20.45 13.33
C SER A 213 8.11 -21.15 12.00
N LYS A 214 7.44 -22.31 12.00
CA LYS A 214 7.04 -23.03 10.78
C LYS A 214 5.58 -22.74 10.41
N GLY A 215 4.90 -21.85 11.14
CA GLY A 215 3.50 -21.53 10.93
C GLY A 215 2.54 -22.61 11.45
N LYS A 216 2.98 -23.52 12.31
CA LYS A 216 2.11 -24.54 12.92
C LYS A 216 1.46 -23.98 14.18
N PRO A 217 0.13 -24.15 14.37
CA PRO A 217 -0.53 -23.69 15.59
C PRO A 217 0.05 -24.35 16.84
N LYS A 218 0.28 -23.58 17.90
CA LYS A 218 0.80 -24.05 19.19
C LYS A 218 -0.09 -23.74 20.38
N MET A 219 -0.86 -22.66 20.30
CA MET A 219 -1.82 -22.29 21.33
C MET A 219 -3.01 -21.58 20.72
N LYS A 220 -4.20 -21.86 21.24
CA LYS A 220 -5.46 -21.22 20.81
C LYS A 220 -6.24 -20.83 22.06
N ILE A 221 -6.65 -19.58 22.17
CA ILE A 221 -7.54 -19.07 23.21
C ILE A 221 -8.75 -18.49 22.48
N TYR A 222 -9.88 -19.18 22.51
CA TYR A 222 -11.00 -18.84 21.64
C TYR A 222 -12.35 -19.29 22.18
N VAL A 223 -13.40 -18.68 21.64
CA VAL A 223 -14.78 -19.15 21.74
C VAL A 223 -15.12 -19.84 20.44
N ASP A 224 -15.59 -21.08 20.50
CA ASP A 224 -15.98 -21.83 19.31
C ASP A 224 -17.37 -21.44 18.78
N LYS A 225 -17.76 -22.05 17.66
CA LYS A 225 -19.07 -21.81 17.02
C LYS A 225 -20.28 -22.06 17.92
N ASP A 226 -20.12 -22.85 18.99
CA ASP A 226 -21.20 -23.23 19.92
C ASP A 226 -21.18 -22.35 21.19
N GLY A 227 -20.30 -21.34 21.24
CA GLY A 227 -20.17 -20.42 22.37
C GLY A 227 -19.31 -20.95 23.52
N SER A 228 -18.63 -22.09 23.34
CA SER A 228 -17.81 -22.69 24.39
C SER A 228 -16.42 -22.07 24.42
N ALA A 229 -15.99 -21.61 25.61
CA ALA A 229 -14.63 -21.12 25.83
C ALA A 229 -13.62 -22.27 25.82
N LYS A 230 -12.51 -22.10 25.08
CA LYS A 230 -11.45 -23.09 24.92
C LYS A 230 -10.08 -22.45 25.06
N ILE A 231 -9.19 -23.14 25.78
CA ILE A 231 -7.76 -22.91 25.71
C ILE A 231 -7.10 -24.22 25.33
N GLU A 232 -6.55 -24.29 24.13
CA GLU A 232 -5.91 -25.49 23.60
C GLU A 232 -4.41 -25.25 23.41
N VAL A 233 -3.60 -26.13 23.99
CA VAL A 233 -2.16 -26.22 23.73
C VAL A 233 -1.90 -27.41 22.81
N ILE A 234 -1.07 -27.22 21.80
CA ILE A 234 -0.77 -28.22 20.78
C ILE A 234 0.69 -28.65 20.90
N ASP A 235 0.92 -29.94 21.06
CA ASP A 235 2.26 -30.51 21.25
C ASP A 235 3.09 -30.60 19.95
N ALA A 236 4.21 -31.31 20.00
CA ALA A 236 5.11 -31.48 18.86
C ALA A 236 4.51 -32.41 17.78
N GLU A 237 3.70 -33.37 18.22
CA GLU A 237 3.00 -34.36 17.39
C GLU A 237 1.71 -33.79 16.77
N GLY A 238 1.27 -32.61 17.23
CA GLY A 238 0.08 -31.93 16.74
C GLY A 238 -1.21 -32.28 17.49
N LYS A 239 -1.09 -32.98 18.62
CA LYS A 239 -2.24 -33.31 19.48
C LYS A 239 -2.60 -32.10 20.34
N ALA A 240 -3.86 -31.69 20.25
CA ALA A 240 -4.41 -30.59 21.05
C ALA A 240 -4.89 -31.11 22.41
N LYS A 241 -4.55 -30.39 23.48
CA LYS A 241 -5.09 -30.58 24.83
C LYS A 241 -5.84 -29.32 25.26
N ASN A 242 -7.14 -29.45 25.53
CA ASN A 242 -7.91 -28.40 26.20
C ASN A 242 -7.49 -28.36 27.68
N ILE A 243 -7.22 -27.17 28.22
CA ILE A 243 -6.76 -26.98 29.60
C ILE A 243 -7.79 -26.27 30.50
N VAL A 244 -8.98 -25.96 29.97
CA VAL A 244 -10.09 -25.35 30.72
C VAL A 244 -11.13 -26.39 31.17
N GLN A 245 -10.96 -27.66 30.78
CA GLN A 245 -11.80 -28.79 31.16
C GLN A 245 -11.02 -29.80 31.99
#